data_AF-A0A7W4IKS3-F1
#
_entry.id   AF-A0A7W4IKS3-F1
#
_cell.length_a   1.000
_cell.length_b   1.000
_cell.length_c   1.000
_cell.angle_alpha   90.00
_cell.angle_beta   90.00
_cell.angle_gamma   90.00
#
_symmetry.space_group_name_H-M   'P 1'
#
loop_
_entity.id
_entity.type
_entity.pdbx_description
1 polymer ?
#
loop_
_entity_poly.entity_id
_entity_poly.type
_entity_poly.pdbx_seq_one_letter_code
_entity_poly.pdbx_strand_id
1 'polypeptide(L)'
;MTPPPRPQPAFKPVFHQDGRFTLEFQSFDIHDILARDAVLELALFMKLPNWDSKTSRGPDGNALTMRLGDHLIVVWRRPDGVVEITIDETPIHLNAETRIAAFMRSLSPNRIIGRPATP
;
A
#
# COMPACT_ATOMS: atom_id res chain seq x y z
N MET A 1 33.23 3.51 -9.61
CA MET A 1 32.00 3.16 -8.87
C MET A 1 31.09 4.37 -8.91
N THR A 2 29.97 4.28 -9.62
CA THR A 2 28.95 5.34 -9.67
C THR A 2 28.17 5.29 -8.35
N PRO A 3 27.92 6.42 -7.67
CA PRO A 3 27.04 6.41 -6.50
C PRO A 3 25.65 5.89 -6.91
N PRO A 4 24.94 5.19 -6.01
CA PRO A 4 23.59 4.75 -6.29
C PRO A 4 22.72 5.97 -6.62
N PRO A 5 21.76 5.84 -7.55
CA PRO A 5 20.86 6.93 -7.89
C PRO A 5 20.17 7.40 -6.62
N ARG A 6 20.13 8.72 -6.43
CA ARG A 6 19.42 9.33 -5.30
C ARG A 6 17.94 8.97 -5.43
N PRO A 7 17.25 8.56 -4.35
CA PRO A 7 15.81 8.32 -4.40
C PRO A 7 15.13 9.56 -4.96
N GLN A 8 14.40 9.40 -6.05
CA GLN A 8 13.65 10.50 -6.65
C GLN A 8 12.36 10.70 -5.84
N PRO A 9 11.96 11.94 -5.53
CA PRO A 9 10.71 12.19 -4.85
C PRO A 9 9.55 11.74 -5.75
N ALA A 10 8.64 10.97 -5.17
CA ALA A 10 7.52 10.34 -5.87
C ALA A 10 6.53 11.36 -6.50
N PHE A 11 6.62 12.61 -6.06
CA PHE A 11 5.91 13.76 -6.61
C PHE A 11 6.90 14.84 -7.02
N LYS A 12 6.80 15.27 -8.27
CA LYS A 12 7.52 16.44 -8.76
C LYS A 12 6.58 17.65 -8.77
N PRO A 13 6.92 18.75 -8.09
CA PRO A 13 6.18 20.00 -8.27
C PRO A 13 6.42 20.54 -9.68
N VAL A 14 5.35 20.70 -10.43
CA VAL A 14 5.30 21.38 -11.71
C VAL A 14 4.70 22.75 -11.49
N PHE A 15 5.52 23.77 -11.71
CA PHE A 15 5.13 25.16 -11.57
C PHE A 15 4.55 25.65 -12.90
N HIS A 16 3.33 26.16 -12.84
CA HIS A 16 2.63 26.79 -13.95
C HIS A 16 2.99 28.27 -14.00
N GLN A 17 2.93 28.87 -15.19
CA GLN A 17 3.28 30.28 -15.40
C GLN A 17 2.36 31.26 -14.65
N ASP A 18 1.19 30.79 -14.20
CA ASP A 18 0.22 31.54 -13.39
C ASP A 18 0.53 31.54 -11.88
N GLY A 19 1.66 30.93 -11.48
CA GLY A 19 2.10 30.85 -10.09
C GLY A 19 1.50 29.68 -9.29
N ARG A 20 0.67 28.84 -9.92
CA ARG A 20 0.20 27.59 -9.30
C ARG A 20 1.26 26.51 -9.44
N PHE A 21 1.24 25.53 -8.55
CA PHE A 21 1.99 24.29 -8.76
C PHE A 21 1.08 23.08 -8.64
N THR A 22 1.31 22.09 -9.49
CA THR A 22 0.70 20.76 -9.41
C THR A 22 1.76 19.75 -9.04
N LEU A 23 1.39 18.75 -8.25
CA LEU A 23 2.27 17.61 -8.03
C LEU A 23 2.06 16.62 -9.18
N GLU A 24 3.04 16.51 -10.07
CA GLU A 24 3.07 15.44 -11.05
C GLU A 24 3.60 14.16 -10.41
N PHE A 25 2.81 13.11 -10.55
CA PHE A 25 3.21 11.75 -10.27
C PHE A 25 4.22 11.32 -11.35
N GLN A 26 5.49 11.10 -10.98
CA GLN A 26 6.51 10.69 -11.96
C GLN A 26 6.66 9.17 -12.03
N SER A 27 6.88 8.55 -10.88
CA SER A 27 7.10 7.12 -10.71
C SER A 27 7.14 6.83 -9.22
N PHE A 28 6.41 5.80 -8.80
CA PHE A 28 6.52 5.20 -7.47
C PHE A 28 7.17 3.82 -7.66
N ASP A 29 8.30 3.58 -7.00
CA ASP A 29 8.76 2.22 -6.81
C ASP A 29 8.16 1.72 -5.49
N ILE A 30 7.06 0.98 -5.59
CA ILE A 30 6.38 0.46 -4.41
C ILE A 30 7.30 -0.50 -3.63
N HIS A 31 8.22 -1.20 -4.30
CA HIS A 31 9.15 -2.09 -3.62
C HIS A 31 10.17 -1.30 -2.78
N ASP A 32 10.63 -0.13 -3.23
CA ASP A 32 11.46 0.77 -2.42
C ASP A 32 10.72 1.26 -1.17
N ILE A 33 9.44 1.62 -1.30
CA ILE A 33 8.59 2.05 -0.19
C ILE A 33 8.42 0.93 0.84
N LEU A 34 8.16 -0.29 0.37
CA LEU A 34 8.05 -1.47 1.23
C LEU A 34 9.38 -1.76 1.92
N ALA A 35 10.50 -1.68 1.20
CA ALA A 35 11.84 -1.92 1.74
C ALA A 35 12.26 -0.87 2.79
N ARG A 36 11.88 0.39 2.59
CA ARG A 36 12.17 1.51 3.50
C ARG A 36 11.15 1.65 4.63
N ASP A 37 10.10 0.82 4.65
CA ASP A 37 9.00 0.90 5.62
C ASP A 37 8.36 2.30 5.67
N ALA A 38 8.21 2.93 4.49
CA ALA A 38 7.82 4.33 4.33
C ALA A 38 6.30 4.55 4.33
N VAL A 39 5.68 4.52 5.52
CA VAL A 39 4.21 4.63 5.71
C VAL A 39 3.58 5.83 5.02
N LEU A 40 4.19 7.02 5.09
CA LEU A 40 3.60 8.22 4.50
C LEU A 40 3.51 8.11 2.98
N GLU A 41 4.53 7.56 2.34
CA GLU A 41 4.58 7.35 0.89
C GLU A 41 3.53 6.32 0.47
N LEU A 42 3.41 5.20 1.21
CA LEU A 42 2.36 4.21 0.99
C LEU A 42 0.96 4.79 1.19
N ALA A 43 0.75 5.59 2.23
CA ALA A 43 -0.54 6.21 2.51
C ALA A 43 -0.94 7.23 1.44
N LEU A 44 0.03 7.99 0.89
CA LEU A 44 -0.20 8.89 -0.23
C LEU A 44 -0.52 8.11 -1.50
N PHE A 45 0.21 7.02 -1.76
CA PHE A 45 -0.02 6.13 -2.89
C PHE A 45 -1.45 5.56 -2.89
N MET A 46 -1.91 5.04 -1.75
CA MET A 46 -3.30 4.54 -1.59
C MET A 46 -4.37 5.64 -1.72
N LYS A 47 -4.00 6.92 -1.61
CA LYS A 47 -4.91 8.07 -1.77
C LYS A 47 -4.90 8.69 -3.17
N LEU A 48 -4.05 8.19 -4.08
CA LEU A 48 -4.00 8.71 -5.45
C LEU A 48 -5.38 8.57 -6.13
N PRO A 49 -5.78 9.55 -6.97
CA PRO A 49 -6.99 9.41 -7.76
C PRO A 49 -6.81 8.30 -8.81
N ASN A 50 -7.92 7.72 -9.28
CA ASN A 50 -7.97 6.75 -10.39
C ASN A 50 -7.60 5.29 -10.07
N TRP A 51 -7.74 4.86 -8.82
CA TRP A 51 -7.78 3.42 -8.52
C TRP A 51 -8.98 2.76 -9.21
N ASP A 52 -8.73 1.76 -10.06
CA ASP A 52 -9.78 0.81 -10.46
C ASP A 52 -9.96 -0.19 -9.32
N SER A 53 -11.15 -0.22 -8.73
CA SER A 53 -11.45 -1.09 -7.59
C SER A 53 -12.53 -2.11 -7.94
N LYS A 54 -12.25 -3.38 -7.65
CA LYS A 54 -13.16 -4.49 -7.88
C LYS A 54 -13.24 -5.34 -6.64
N THR A 55 -14.46 -5.70 -6.25
CA THR A 55 -14.69 -6.71 -5.24
C THR A 55 -14.99 -8.05 -5.91
N SER A 56 -14.45 -9.12 -5.34
CA SER A 56 -14.81 -10.48 -5.74
C SER A 56 -15.19 -11.27 -4.50
N ARG A 57 -16.19 -12.14 -4.65
CA ARG A 57 -16.63 -13.03 -3.58
C ARG A 57 -16.44 -14.47 -4.06
N GLY A 58 -15.69 -15.24 -3.30
CA GLY A 58 -15.51 -16.67 -3.49
C GLY A 58 -16.01 -17.46 -2.28
N PRO A 59 -16.06 -18.80 -2.40
CA PRO A 59 -16.34 -19.68 -1.26
C PRO A 59 -15.32 -19.50 -0.12
N ASP A 60 -14.08 -19.12 -0.46
CA ASP A 60 -12.97 -18.97 0.48
C ASP A 60 -12.78 -17.53 1.01
N GLY A 61 -13.74 -16.63 0.78
CA GLY A 61 -13.66 -15.25 1.28
C GLY A 61 -14.03 -14.17 0.27
N ASN A 62 -13.70 -12.93 0.61
CA ASN A 62 -13.91 -11.78 -0.27
C ASN A 62 -12.57 -11.10 -0.58
N ALA A 63 -12.32 -10.76 -1.84
CA ALA A 63 -11.23 -9.87 -2.23
C ALA A 63 -11.75 -8.46 -2.47
N LEU A 64 -10.96 -7.48 -2.11
CA LEU A 64 -10.92 -6.17 -2.75
C LEU A 64 -9.61 -6.09 -3.52
N THR A 65 -9.70 -5.86 -4.82
CA THR A 65 -8.57 -5.62 -5.71
C THR A 65 -8.61 -4.15 -6.12
N MET A 66 -7.50 -3.44 -5.91
CA MET A 66 -7.31 -2.07 -6.33
C MET A 66 -6.13 -2.04 -7.31
N ARG A 67 -6.31 -1.44 -8.50
CA ARG A 67 -5.26 -1.32 -9.51
C ARG A 67 -5.04 0.15 -9.90
N LEU A 68 -3.78 0.54 -10.04
CA LEU A 68 -3.37 1.85 -10.56
C LEU A 68 -2.17 1.65 -11.50
N GLY A 69 -2.41 1.71 -12.81
CA GLY A 69 -1.39 1.41 -13.82
C GLY A 69 -0.89 -0.03 -13.71
N ASP A 70 0.41 -0.17 -13.45
CA ASP A 70 1.09 -1.47 -13.25
C ASP A 70 1.03 -1.96 -11.80
N HIS A 71 0.57 -1.11 -10.87
CA HIS A 71 0.50 -1.47 -9.46
C HIS A 71 -0.83 -2.09 -9.07
N LEU A 72 -0.77 -3.07 -8.18
CA LEU A 72 -1.88 -3.87 -7.70
C LEU A 72 -1.84 -4.00 -6.18
N ILE A 73 -2.94 -3.65 -5.52
CA ILE A 73 -3.18 -3.96 -4.12
C ILE A 73 -4.33 -4.95 -4.04
N VAL A 74 -4.10 -6.10 -3.42
CA VAL A 74 -5.14 -7.10 -3.14
C VAL A 74 -5.31 -7.23 -1.63
N VAL A 75 -6.52 -6.97 -1.16
CA VAL A 75 -6.93 -7.22 0.22
C VAL A 75 -7.87 -8.42 0.21
N TRP A 76 -7.40 -9.56 0.70
CA TRP A 76 -8.19 -10.78 0.82
C TRP A 76 -8.65 -10.94 2.27
N ARG A 77 -9.97 -11.08 2.45
CA ARG A 77 -10.58 -11.40 3.74
C ARG A 77 -11.10 -12.81 3.70
N ARG A 78 -10.46 -13.69 4.46
CA ARG A 78 -10.83 -15.09 4.63
C ARG A 78 -12.07 -15.23 5.53
N PRO A 79 -12.80 -16.36 5.45
CA PRO A 79 -14.02 -16.58 6.22
C PRO A 79 -13.72 -16.75 7.72
N ASP A 80 -12.51 -17.21 8.05
CA ASP A 80 -11.97 -17.28 9.42
C ASP A 80 -11.64 -15.90 10.02
N GLY A 81 -11.81 -14.82 9.25
CA GLY A 81 -11.58 -13.44 9.67
C GLY A 81 -10.15 -12.95 9.48
N VAL A 82 -9.24 -13.79 8.99
CA VAL A 82 -7.86 -13.38 8.66
C VAL A 82 -7.87 -12.48 7.42
N VAL A 83 -7.10 -11.40 7.49
CA VAL A 83 -6.87 -10.48 6.37
C VAL A 83 -5.46 -10.68 5.84
N GLU A 84 -5.36 -10.94 4.55
CA GLU A 84 -4.11 -11.04 3.81
C GLU A 84 -4.05 -9.85 2.85
N ILE A 85 -2.91 -9.16 2.82
CA ILE A 85 -2.71 -8.02 1.92
C ILE A 85 -1.49 -8.32 1.06
N THR A 86 -1.64 -8.12 -0.24
CA THR A 86 -0.56 -8.23 -1.22
C THR A 86 -0.45 -6.92 -1.98
N ILE A 87 0.77 -6.41 -2.15
CA ILE A 87 1.08 -5.22 -2.93
C ILE A 87 2.15 -5.60 -3.95
N ASP A 88 1.84 -5.51 -5.25
CA ASP A 88 2.74 -5.91 -6.35
C ASP A 88 3.41 -7.27 -6.06
N GLU A 89 2.57 -8.28 -5.80
CA GLU A 89 2.98 -9.65 -5.49
C GLU A 89 3.75 -9.82 -4.16
N THR A 90 4.00 -8.74 -3.43
CA THR A 90 4.66 -8.76 -2.12
C THR A 90 3.63 -8.92 -1.00
N PRO A 91 3.65 -10.04 -0.24
CA PRO A 91 2.75 -10.23 0.88
C PRO A 91 3.13 -9.31 2.06
N ILE A 92 2.14 -8.62 2.61
CA ILE A 92 2.29 -7.81 3.82
C ILE A 92 1.85 -8.63 5.03
N HIS A 93 2.83 -9.05 5.82
CA HIS A 93 2.60 -9.77 7.06
C HIS A 93 2.09 -8.81 8.14
N LEU A 94 0.79 -8.81 8.42
CA LEU A 94 0.18 -7.88 9.37
C LEU A 94 0.62 -8.08 10.83
N ASN A 95 1.21 -9.24 11.14
CA ASN A 95 1.84 -9.54 12.43
C ASN A 95 3.30 -9.05 12.53
N ALA A 96 3.89 -8.52 11.45
CA ALA A 96 5.22 -7.96 11.49
C ALA A 96 5.27 -6.68 12.34
N GLU A 97 6.45 -6.39 12.88
CA GLU A 97 6.72 -5.17 13.66
C GLU A 97 7.02 -3.93 12.79
N THR A 98 6.81 -4.04 11.47
CA THR A 98 7.01 -2.93 10.53
C THR A 98 5.92 -1.87 10.69
N ARG A 99 6.28 -0.61 10.41
CA ARG A 99 5.35 0.52 10.44
C ARG A 99 4.26 0.36 9.40
N ILE A 100 4.57 -0.20 8.23
CA ILE A 100 3.59 -0.52 7.19
C ILE A 100 2.60 -1.58 7.67
N ALA A 101 3.04 -2.65 8.36
CA ALA A 101 2.13 -3.63 8.94
C ALA A 101 1.21 -3.00 10.00
N ALA A 102 1.75 -2.12 10.85
CA ALA A 102 0.96 -1.36 11.81
C ALA A 102 -0.05 -0.41 11.14
N PHE A 103 0.36 0.27 10.09
CA PHE A 103 -0.52 1.13 9.28
C PHE A 103 -1.65 0.33 8.63
N MET A 104 -1.34 -0.79 7.97
CA MET A 104 -2.35 -1.67 7.36
C MET A 104 -3.32 -2.25 8.39
N ARG A 105 -2.83 -2.59 9.59
CA ARG A 105 -3.68 -2.97 10.73
C ARG A 105 -4.67 -1.85 11.10
N SER A 106 -4.22 -0.60 11.11
CA SER A 106 -5.08 0.55 11.43
C SER A 106 -6.18 0.79 10.39
N LEU A 107 -5.97 0.37 9.14
CA LEU A 107 -6.96 0.49 8.06
C LEU A 107 -8.01 -0.63 8.08
N SER A 108 -7.78 -1.71 8.84
CA SER A 108 -8.68 -2.86 8.91
C SER A 108 -9.72 -2.65 10.01
N PRO A 109 -11.00 -2.37 9.69
CA PRO A 109 -12.03 -2.05 10.70
C PRO A 109 -12.39 -3.25 11.58
N ASN A 110 -12.01 -4.47 11.20
CA ASN A 110 -12.14 -5.66 12.02
C ASN A 110 -10.78 -6.00 12.63
N ARG A 111 -10.67 -5.72 13.93
CA ARG A 111 -9.65 -6.17 14.88
C ARG A 111 -8.92 -7.42 14.38
N ILE A 112 -7.65 -7.29 14.00
CA ILE A 112 -6.77 -8.44 13.80
C ILE A 112 -6.57 -9.05 15.18
N ILE A 113 -7.39 -10.05 15.53
CA ILE A 113 -7.28 -10.73 16.82
C ILE A 113 -6.07 -11.66 16.74
N GLY A 114 -4.88 -11.09 16.88
CA GLY A 114 -3.75 -11.78 17.48
C GLY A 114 -3.85 -11.58 18.99
N ARG A 115 -4.62 -12.43 19.68
CA ARG A 115 -4.43 -12.55 21.13
C ARG A 115 -3.19 -13.42 21.32
N PRO A 116 -2.15 -13.00 22.06
CA PRO A 116 -1.15 -13.96 22.50
C PRO A 116 -1.87 -15.02 23.34
N ALA A 117 -1.71 -16.29 22.98
CA ALA A 117 -2.05 -17.40 23.85
C ALA A 117 -1.07 -17.34 25.03
N THR A 118 -1.50 -16.76 26.14
CA THR A 118 -0.81 -16.92 27.41
C THR A 118 -1.28 -18.26 28.02
N PRO A 119 -0.36 -19.11 28.50
CA PRO A 119 -0.65 -20.47 28.99
C PRO A 119 -1.64 -20.52 30.16
#